data_AF-A0A929RMP5-F1
#
_entry.id   AF-A0A929RMP5-F1
#
_cell.length_a   1.000
_cell.length_b   1.000
_cell.length_c   1.000
_cell.angle_alpha   90.00
_cell.angle_beta   90.00
_cell.angle_gamma   90.00
#
_symmetry.space_group_name_H-M   'P 1'
#
loop_
_entity.id
_entity.type
_entity.pdbx_description
1 polymer ?
#
loop_
_entity_poly.entity_id
_entity_poly.type
_entity_poly.pdbx_seq_one_letter_code
_entity_poly.pdbx_strand_id
1 'polypeptide(L)'
;MRYAYFDSEITGVDEEGMPIFDRAENSEMLALIFAKLITNGVLAQPANCFQVLAASDSGLAVKVQPGFGMINGRFAYETATTTLTLEAAPTQYGRIDRVVLRCNYLERLIELTVKTGTPAASPQAPELLQPASGDYYELGLATIQVAANQTALSQSAITDTRADSSACGYVTQLIDHLDTKVFFAQFNQFYAEFVEKGNQSYDKFQRTQRDAFNQWFANVKGQLDDNAAGHLQNQADEHEDRLAALEHMLIKNQITAPIATDDDLLIIRLADGTGTKNIKVADLRKVLVGGHSGLEAGVKANSESIKILNGRTEILGLPGAGLKNSIWRGAYLGDRITAAQSAAIRDGSFKDLWLGDYWTIGDMNYRIMHFDYWYQPEALNRTHHVVVVPDKAFYNAQMNPTNVTTGGYISSAMRASNLNSAKTTIKNAFGSDHILRYYELLTVLVRDGRSTGWSMFDTDIELMSERMVYGASAEGSGCNVGSAKSQLAGFAVRGDLGFLRQYGFWLRDVSSATAFCLVGDRGEATASSASYSHGVRPSFPIY
;
A
#
# COMPACT_ATOMS: atom_id res chain seq x y z
N MET A 1 4.24 -41.90 -0.01
CA MET A 1 5.21 -40.83 -0.36
C MET A 1 6.47 -41.52 -0.86
N ARG A 2 6.94 -41.20 -2.06
CA ARG A 2 8.21 -41.72 -2.61
C ARG A 2 9.28 -40.64 -2.40
N TYR A 3 10.46 -41.06 -1.96
CA TYR A 3 11.61 -40.21 -1.65
C TYR A 3 12.86 -40.86 -2.27
N ALA A 4 13.81 -40.06 -2.75
CA ALA A 4 15.03 -40.53 -3.40
C ALA A 4 16.24 -39.69 -2.97
N TYR A 5 17.45 -40.12 -3.40
CA TYR A 5 18.76 -39.59 -2.98
C TYR A 5 19.13 -39.89 -1.53
N PHE A 6 18.75 -41.07 -1.06
CA PHE A 6 19.24 -41.68 0.16
C PHE A 6 20.03 -42.93 -0.21
N ASP A 7 21.03 -43.28 0.60
CA ASP A 7 21.82 -44.47 0.39
C ASP A 7 20.92 -45.71 0.38
N SER A 8 21.06 -46.54 -0.65
CA SER A 8 20.37 -47.84 -0.73
C SER A 8 21.09 -48.86 0.14
N GLU A 9 20.32 -49.73 0.79
CA GLU A 9 20.87 -50.83 1.60
C GLU A 9 21.08 -52.08 0.73
N ILE A 10 22.15 -52.83 0.99
CA ILE A 10 22.41 -54.10 0.30
C ILE A 10 21.47 -55.15 0.88
N THR A 11 20.55 -55.66 0.07
CA THR A 11 19.55 -56.67 0.44
C THR A 11 19.89 -58.07 -0.05
N GLY A 12 20.91 -58.20 -0.91
CA GLY A 12 21.39 -59.48 -1.40
C GLY A 12 22.61 -59.32 -2.31
N VAL A 13 23.00 -60.41 -2.94
CA VAL A 13 24.05 -60.46 -3.98
C VAL A 13 23.51 -61.32 -5.12
N ASP A 14 23.67 -60.87 -6.36
CA ASP A 14 23.22 -61.62 -7.54
C ASP A 14 24.19 -62.77 -7.90
N GLU A 15 23.84 -63.54 -8.93
CA GLU A 15 24.61 -64.72 -9.38
C GLU A 15 26.02 -64.37 -9.88
N GLU A 16 26.27 -63.08 -10.17
CA GLU A 16 27.54 -62.54 -10.66
C GLU A 16 28.38 -61.92 -9.53
N GLY A 17 27.89 -61.96 -8.29
CA GLY A 17 28.59 -61.43 -7.12
C GLY A 17 28.37 -59.94 -6.88
N MET A 18 27.42 -59.31 -7.57
CA MET A 18 27.13 -57.87 -7.44
C MET A 18 26.03 -57.62 -6.39
N PRO A 19 26.17 -56.58 -5.54
CA PRO A 19 25.18 -56.28 -4.51
C PRO A 19 23.83 -55.88 -5.11
N ILE A 20 22.77 -56.53 -4.63
CA ILE A 20 21.37 -56.19 -4.91
C ILE A 20 20.94 -55.15 -3.89
N PHE A 21 20.54 -53.97 -4.36
CA PHE A 21 20.11 -52.86 -3.52
C PHE A 21 18.59 -52.91 -3.25
N ASP A 22 18.16 -52.50 -2.05
CA ASP A 22 16.74 -52.40 -1.65
C ASP A 22 15.94 -51.43 -2.54
N ARG A 23 16.63 -50.47 -3.17
CA ARG A 23 16.06 -49.44 -4.04
C ARG A 23 16.89 -49.29 -5.31
N ALA A 24 16.35 -49.78 -6.42
CA ALA A 24 16.83 -49.47 -7.75
C ALA A 24 16.01 -48.31 -8.34
N GLU A 25 16.64 -47.18 -8.62
CA GLU A 25 15.99 -46.04 -9.27
C GLU A 25 16.03 -46.19 -10.79
N ASN A 26 14.87 -45.99 -11.44
CA ASN A 26 14.76 -46.00 -12.90
C ASN A 26 14.77 -44.57 -13.46
N SER A 27 14.84 -44.45 -14.79
CA SER A 27 14.92 -43.15 -15.47
C SER A 27 13.73 -42.22 -15.19
N GLU A 28 12.59 -42.74 -14.73
CA GLU A 28 11.45 -41.92 -14.30
C GLU A 28 11.79 -41.00 -13.12
N MET A 29 12.60 -41.47 -12.17
CA MET A 29 12.94 -40.65 -11.01
C MET A 29 13.83 -39.46 -11.40
N LEU A 30 14.79 -39.69 -12.30
CA LEU A 30 15.65 -38.64 -12.82
C LEU A 30 14.87 -37.66 -13.71
N ALA A 31 14.01 -38.18 -14.58
CA ALA A 31 13.13 -37.37 -15.41
C ALA A 31 12.17 -36.52 -14.56
N LEU A 32 11.60 -37.08 -13.49
CA LEU A 32 10.73 -36.33 -12.58
C LEU A 32 11.41 -35.08 -12.02
N ILE A 33 12.69 -35.20 -11.67
CA ILE A 33 13.42 -34.09 -11.07
C ILE A 33 13.67 -33.01 -12.11
N PHE A 34 14.15 -33.38 -13.30
CA PHE A 34 14.28 -32.41 -14.37
C PHE A 34 12.93 -31.80 -14.77
N ALA A 35 11.83 -32.56 -14.77
CA ALA A 35 10.51 -32.00 -15.02
C ALA A 35 10.04 -30.98 -13.96
N LYS A 36 10.59 -31.05 -12.74
CA LYS A 36 10.31 -30.06 -11.67
C LYS A 36 11.26 -28.88 -11.69
N LEU A 37 12.44 -29.05 -12.26
CA LEU A 37 13.45 -28.01 -12.34
C LEU A 37 13.30 -27.18 -13.61
N ILE A 38 12.95 -27.81 -14.73
CA ILE A 38 13.01 -27.26 -16.09
C ILE A 38 11.68 -27.46 -16.83
N THR A 39 11.25 -26.44 -17.58
CA THR A 39 10.04 -26.52 -18.41
C THR A 39 10.25 -27.29 -19.70
N ASN A 40 9.16 -27.82 -20.27
CA ASN A 40 9.17 -28.36 -21.62
C ASN A 40 9.51 -27.25 -22.62
N GLY A 41 10.24 -27.60 -23.69
CA GLY A 41 10.61 -26.64 -24.73
C GLY A 41 11.89 -26.98 -25.46
N VAL A 42 12.34 -26.06 -26.32
CA VAL A 42 13.67 -26.08 -26.96
C VAL A 42 14.56 -24.97 -26.39
N LEU A 43 15.88 -25.03 -26.60
CA LEU A 43 16.74 -23.93 -26.13
C LEU A 43 16.49 -22.64 -26.91
N ALA A 44 16.49 -21.51 -26.21
CA ALA A 44 16.46 -20.18 -26.84
C ALA A 44 17.83 -19.79 -27.45
N GLN A 45 18.91 -20.40 -26.97
CA GLN A 45 20.27 -20.19 -27.46
C GLN A 45 20.93 -21.55 -27.77
N PRO A 46 21.50 -21.74 -28.98
CA PRO A 46 21.53 -20.80 -30.10
C PRO A 46 20.13 -20.56 -30.69
N ALA A 47 19.89 -19.39 -31.29
CA ALA A 47 18.56 -18.97 -31.77
C ALA A 47 17.95 -19.90 -32.84
N ASN A 48 18.80 -20.65 -33.54
CA ASN A 48 18.40 -21.63 -34.54
C ASN A 48 18.14 -23.04 -33.97
N CYS A 49 18.16 -23.23 -32.64
CA CYS A 49 17.91 -24.53 -32.01
C CYS A 49 16.59 -25.15 -32.48
N PHE A 50 16.66 -26.30 -33.17
CA PHE A 50 15.51 -26.97 -33.79
C PHE A 50 14.63 -26.09 -34.69
N GLN A 51 15.21 -25.04 -35.29
CA GLN A 51 14.50 -24.20 -36.26
C GLN A 51 14.14 -25.00 -37.52
N VAL A 52 12.91 -24.85 -37.98
CA VAL A 52 12.42 -25.48 -39.21
C VAL A 52 12.60 -24.50 -40.39
N LEU A 53 13.34 -24.94 -41.40
CA LEU A 53 13.61 -24.19 -42.63
C LEU A 53 13.11 -24.96 -43.86
N ALA A 54 12.72 -24.25 -44.91
CA ALA A 54 12.34 -24.87 -46.17
C ALA A 54 13.58 -25.53 -46.83
N ALA A 55 13.43 -26.75 -47.33
CA ALA A 55 14.48 -27.40 -48.11
C ALA A 55 14.38 -26.94 -49.58
N SER A 56 14.99 -25.80 -49.90
CA SER A 56 14.96 -25.20 -51.24
C SER A 56 15.51 -26.09 -52.37
N ASP A 57 16.22 -27.16 -51.99
CA ASP A 57 16.87 -28.15 -52.83
C ASP A 57 16.14 -29.50 -52.90
N SER A 58 14.97 -29.67 -52.25
CA SER A 58 14.38 -31.01 -52.04
C SER A 58 12.84 -31.09 -52.12
N GLY A 59 12.17 -30.27 -52.94
CA GLY A 59 10.73 -30.36 -53.19
C GLY A 59 9.87 -30.01 -51.96
N LEU A 60 8.89 -30.84 -51.61
CA LEU A 60 8.07 -30.69 -50.39
C LEU A 60 8.80 -31.30 -49.18
N ALA A 61 9.85 -30.64 -48.72
CA ALA A 61 10.60 -31.05 -47.54
C ALA A 61 11.02 -29.84 -46.70
N VAL A 62 11.30 -30.11 -45.42
CA VAL A 62 11.85 -29.14 -44.47
C VAL A 62 13.14 -29.68 -43.84
N LYS A 63 14.02 -28.76 -43.48
CA LYS A 63 15.26 -29.00 -42.74
C LYS A 63 15.10 -28.47 -41.32
N VAL A 64 15.20 -29.36 -40.33
CA VAL A 64 15.25 -29.01 -38.91
C VAL A 64 16.70 -28.86 -38.51
N GLN A 65 17.08 -27.68 -38.02
CA GLN A 65 18.44 -27.39 -37.57
C GLN A 65 18.83 -28.22 -36.32
N PRO A 66 20.13 -28.42 -36.04
CA PRO A 66 20.61 -29.00 -34.79
C PRO A 66 20.00 -28.31 -33.57
N GLY A 67 19.83 -29.03 -32.47
CA GLY A 67 19.16 -28.47 -31.31
C GLY A 67 19.05 -29.41 -30.11
N PHE A 68 18.56 -28.84 -29.02
CA PHE A 68 18.24 -29.54 -27.79
C PHE A 68 16.80 -29.25 -27.40
N GLY A 69 16.06 -30.27 -27.00
CA GLY A 69 14.67 -30.18 -26.57
C GLY A 69 14.43 -31.00 -25.32
N MET A 70 13.57 -30.49 -24.45
CA MET A 70 13.18 -31.13 -23.19
C MET A 70 11.66 -31.37 -23.17
N ILE A 71 11.25 -32.58 -22.82
CA ILE A 71 9.85 -33.00 -22.68
C ILE A 71 9.71 -33.84 -21.40
N ASN A 72 8.97 -33.32 -20.42
CA ASN A 72 8.68 -33.95 -19.13
C ASN A 72 9.96 -34.51 -18.45
N GLY A 73 11.04 -33.71 -18.47
CA GLY A 73 12.33 -34.05 -17.88
C GLY A 73 13.18 -35.06 -18.66
N ARG A 74 12.76 -35.42 -19.87
CA ARG A 74 13.51 -36.24 -20.84
C ARG A 74 13.98 -35.34 -21.98
N PHE A 75 15.17 -35.58 -22.52
CA PHE A 75 15.73 -34.69 -23.53
C PHE A 75 16.08 -35.40 -24.85
N ALA A 76 16.03 -34.61 -25.93
CA ALA A 76 16.60 -34.94 -27.23
C ALA A 76 17.70 -33.94 -27.56
N TYR A 77 18.75 -34.41 -28.23
CA TYR A 77 19.83 -33.57 -28.73
C TYR A 77 20.24 -34.06 -30.12
N GLU A 78 20.19 -33.16 -31.10
CA GLU A 78 20.66 -33.42 -32.46
C GLU A 78 21.85 -32.53 -32.78
N THR A 79 22.90 -33.14 -33.31
CA THR A 79 24.14 -32.45 -33.71
C THR A 79 24.15 -32.02 -35.18
N ALA A 80 23.23 -32.56 -35.99
CA ALA A 80 23.18 -32.34 -37.43
C ALA A 80 21.78 -31.92 -37.89
N THR A 81 21.69 -31.32 -39.07
CA THR A 81 20.42 -30.92 -39.68
C THR A 81 19.66 -32.16 -40.16
N THR A 82 18.41 -32.29 -39.77
CA THR A 82 17.52 -33.40 -40.14
C THR A 82 16.54 -32.96 -41.22
N THR A 83 16.45 -33.71 -42.32
CA THR A 83 15.47 -33.45 -43.38
C THR A 83 14.22 -34.28 -43.17
N LEU A 84 13.06 -33.63 -43.12
CA LEU A 84 11.74 -34.27 -43.05
C LEU A 84 10.97 -34.02 -44.35
N THR A 85 10.46 -35.09 -44.94
CA THR A 85 9.66 -35.04 -46.16
C THR A 85 8.18 -34.90 -45.82
N LEU A 86 7.47 -34.01 -46.50
CA LEU A 86 6.02 -33.87 -46.37
C LEU A 86 5.32 -34.83 -47.33
N GLU A 87 4.10 -35.26 -46.98
CA GLU A 87 3.25 -36.00 -47.90
C GLU A 87 2.91 -35.16 -49.14
N ALA A 88 2.56 -35.82 -50.25
CA ALA A 88 2.19 -35.15 -51.49
C ALA A 88 1.10 -34.07 -51.27
N ALA A 89 1.24 -32.92 -51.94
CA ALA A 89 0.28 -31.83 -51.81
C ALA A 89 -1.13 -32.29 -52.22
N PRO A 90 -2.18 -31.80 -51.54
CA PRO A 90 -3.56 -32.14 -51.89
C PRO A 90 -3.94 -31.54 -53.25
N THR A 91 -4.93 -32.12 -53.93
CA THR A 91 -5.30 -31.71 -55.30
C THR A 91 -6.34 -30.59 -55.36
N GLN A 92 -7.12 -30.38 -54.29
CA GLN A 92 -8.26 -29.44 -54.28
C GLN A 92 -8.11 -28.30 -53.27
N TYR A 93 -8.13 -28.59 -51.97
CA TYR A 93 -7.98 -27.60 -50.90
C TYR A 93 -6.59 -27.69 -50.28
N GLY A 94 -6.03 -26.58 -49.82
CA GLY A 94 -4.80 -26.59 -49.04
C GLY A 94 -4.97 -27.31 -47.70
N ARG A 95 -3.87 -27.59 -47.01
CA ARG A 95 -3.82 -28.12 -45.64
C ARG A 95 -2.72 -27.45 -44.84
N ILE A 96 -2.72 -27.64 -43.52
CA ILE A 96 -1.63 -27.23 -42.65
C ILE A 96 -1.02 -28.47 -42.02
N ASP A 97 0.27 -28.72 -42.28
CA ASP A 97 1.04 -29.78 -41.63
C ASP A 97 1.75 -29.20 -40.40
N ARG A 98 2.15 -30.05 -39.44
CA ARG A 98 2.86 -29.61 -38.23
C ARG A 98 4.10 -30.45 -37.98
N VAL A 99 5.24 -29.80 -37.80
CA VAL A 99 6.48 -30.46 -37.37
C VAL A 99 6.50 -30.52 -35.85
N VAL A 100 6.67 -31.71 -35.29
CA VAL A 100 6.67 -31.92 -33.84
C VAL A 100 7.93 -32.63 -33.37
N LEU A 101 8.37 -32.27 -32.17
CA LEU A 101 9.26 -33.07 -31.35
C LEU A 101 8.39 -33.95 -30.44
N ARG A 102 8.42 -35.27 -30.64
CA ARG A 102 7.53 -36.23 -29.98
C ARG A 102 8.32 -37.10 -29.01
N CYS A 103 7.95 -37.07 -27.74
CA CYS A 103 8.36 -38.07 -26.76
C CYS A 103 7.47 -39.31 -26.91
N ASN A 104 8.06 -40.43 -27.31
CA ASN A 104 7.42 -41.72 -27.46
C ASN A 104 7.82 -42.60 -26.27
N TYR A 105 6.89 -42.79 -25.33
CA TYR A 105 7.14 -43.56 -24.11
C TYR A 105 7.21 -45.07 -24.38
N LEU A 106 6.55 -45.56 -25.43
CA LEU A 106 6.55 -46.96 -25.83
C LEU A 106 7.91 -47.39 -26.42
N GLU A 107 8.40 -46.62 -27.39
CA GLU A 107 9.69 -46.86 -28.06
C GLU A 107 10.88 -46.24 -27.30
N ARG A 108 10.59 -45.54 -26.19
CA ARG A 108 11.59 -44.94 -25.27
C ARG A 108 12.54 -43.95 -25.97
N LEU A 109 12.01 -43.14 -26.87
CA LEU A 109 12.78 -42.16 -27.65
C LEU A 109 12.06 -40.81 -27.74
N ILE A 110 12.80 -39.77 -28.14
CA ILE A 110 12.22 -38.51 -28.59
C ILE A 110 12.61 -38.32 -30.06
N GLU A 111 11.63 -38.11 -30.94
CA GLU A 111 11.81 -38.04 -32.39
C GLU A 111 11.26 -36.74 -33.00
N LEU A 112 11.83 -36.36 -34.15
CA LEU A 112 11.29 -35.32 -35.01
C LEU A 112 10.36 -35.96 -36.05
N THR A 113 9.10 -35.51 -36.12
CA THR A 113 8.12 -36.08 -37.05
C THR A 113 7.15 -35.03 -37.59
N VAL A 114 6.54 -35.32 -38.74
CA VAL A 114 5.53 -34.47 -39.39
C VAL A 114 4.16 -35.05 -39.15
N LYS A 115 3.25 -34.24 -38.60
CA LYS A 115 1.82 -34.53 -38.55
C LYS A 115 1.16 -33.92 -39.78
N THR A 116 0.70 -34.77 -40.69
CA THR A 116 -0.02 -34.34 -41.88
C THR A 116 -1.41 -33.82 -41.51
N GLY A 117 -1.77 -32.65 -42.04
CA GLY A 117 -3.07 -32.03 -41.85
C GLY A 117 -4.16 -32.60 -42.77
N THR A 118 -5.41 -32.19 -42.51
CA THR A 118 -6.55 -32.53 -43.37
C THR A 118 -6.85 -31.39 -44.33
N PRO A 119 -6.95 -31.64 -45.65
CA PRO A 119 -7.35 -30.62 -46.63
C PRO A 119 -8.74 -30.04 -46.36
N ALA A 120 -8.87 -28.71 -46.32
CA ALA A 120 -10.14 -28.03 -46.06
C ALA A 120 -10.18 -26.61 -46.64
N ALA A 121 -11.37 -26.05 -46.83
CA ALA A 121 -11.53 -24.66 -47.30
C ALA A 121 -10.94 -23.63 -46.31
N SER A 122 -10.91 -23.97 -45.02
CA SER A 122 -10.18 -23.24 -43.97
C SER A 122 -9.32 -24.24 -43.18
N PRO A 123 -8.11 -24.55 -43.66
CA PRO A 123 -7.22 -25.53 -43.05
C PRO A 123 -6.91 -25.23 -41.58
N GLN A 124 -6.83 -26.27 -40.76
CA GLN A 124 -6.41 -26.18 -39.36
C GLN A 124 -5.17 -27.05 -39.14
N ALA A 125 -4.28 -26.61 -38.26
CA ALA A 125 -3.10 -27.39 -37.89
C ALA A 125 -3.51 -28.61 -37.03
N PRO A 126 -2.89 -29.79 -37.21
CA PRO A 126 -3.12 -30.95 -36.35
C PRO A 126 -2.90 -30.62 -34.86
N GLU A 127 -3.83 -31.05 -34.01
CA GLU A 127 -3.73 -30.87 -32.56
C GLU A 127 -2.49 -31.56 -32.00
N LEU A 128 -1.87 -30.96 -30.98
CA LEU A 128 -0.73 -31.57 -30.27
C LEU A 128 -1.23 -32.58 -29.23
N LEU A 129 -0.56 -33.73 -29.14
CA LEU A 129 -0.80 -34.69 -28.07
C LEU A 129 -0.02 -34.27 -26.84
N GLN A 130 -0.69 -33.64 -25.86
CA GLN A 130 -0.08 -33.24 -24.59
C GLN A 130 -0.87 -33.76 -23.37
N PRO A 131 -1.21 -35.07 -23.32
CA PRO A 131 -1.98 -35.61 -22.20
C PRO A 131 -1.14 -35.61 -20.91
N ALA A 132 -1.82 -35.58 -19.75
CA ALA A 132 -1.16 -35.73 -18.45
C ALA A 132 -0.52 -37.13 -18.27
N SER A 133 -1.02 -38.13 -19.01
CA SER A 133 -0.48 -39.49 -19.10
C SER A 133 -0.92 -40.10 -20.45
N GLY A 134 -0.01 -40.78 -21.14
CA GLY A 134 -0.28 -41.44 -22.42
C GLY A 134 1.00 -41.86 -23.13
N ASP A 135 0.88 -42.51 -24.28
CA ASP A 135 2.04 -43.06 -25.02
C ASP A 135 2.89 -41.99 -25.71
N TYR A 136 2.31 -40.80 -25.92
CA TYR A 136 2.96 -39.69 -26.61
C TYR A 136 2.79 -38.35 -25.87
N TYR A 137 3.85 -37.53 -25.93
CA TYR A 137 3.79 -36.11 -25.62
C TYR A 137 4.52 -35.31 -26.70
N GLU A 138 3.93 -34.24 -27.21
CA GLU A 138 4.41 -33.52 -28.39
C GLU A 138 4.65 -32.03 -28.12
N LEU A 139 5.73 -31.50 -28.69
CA LEU A 139 5.98 -30.06 -28.82
C LEU A 139 5.95 -29.65 -30.30
N GLY A 140 5.17 -28.63 -30.64
CA GLY A 140 5.06 -28.11 -32.01
C GLY A 140 6.17 -27.13 -32.36
N LEU A 141 7.06 -27.49 -33.29
CA LEU A 141 8.18 -26.65 -33.71
C LEU A 141 7.79 -25.64 -34.80
N ALA A 142 6.96 -26.05 -35.75
CA ALA A 142 6.43 -25.15 -36.78
C ALA A 142 5.14 -25.72 -37.41
N THR A 143 4.34 -24.84 -38.00
CA THR A 143 3.27 -25.21 -38.92
C THR A 143 3.65 -24.88 -40.36
N ILE A 144 3.15 -25.66 -41.30
CA ILE A 144 3.50 -25.55 -42.72
C ILE A 144 2.21 -25.47 -43.54
N GLN A 145 2.00 -24.35 -44.22
CA GLN A 145 0.90 -24.17 -45.16
C GLN A 145 1.24 -24.88 -46.47
N VAL A 146 0.48 -25.92 -46.82
CA VAL A 146 0.61 -26.62 -48.10
C VAL A 146 -0.59 -26.28 -48.98
N ALA A 147 -0.37 -25.52 -50.03
CA ALA A 147 -1.38 -25.17 -51.02
C ALA A 147 -1.71 -26.36 -51.94
N ALA A 148 -2.87 -26.31 -52.60
CA ALA A 148 -3.25 -27.34 -53.54
C ALA A 148 -2.25 -27.42 -54.72
N ASN A 149 -1.86 -28.63 -55.10
CA ASN A 149 -0.92 -28.92 -56.19
C ASN A 149 0.48 -28.29 -56.01
N GLN A 150 0.86 -27.93 -54.79
CA GLN A 150 2.18 -27.36 -54.50
C GLN A 150 3.28 -28.41 -54.73
N THR A 151 4.35 -28.03 -55.43
CA THR A 151 5.49 -28.92 -55.76
C THR A 151 6.80 -28.52 -55.08
N ALA A 152 6.85 -27.31 -54.52
CA ALA A 152 8.01 -26.79 -53.80
C ALA A 152 7.56 -25.95 -52.60
N LEU A 153 8.33 -25.99 -51.51
CA LEU A 153 8.05 -25.26 -50.29
C LEU A 153 8.90 -23.97 -50.21
N SER A 154 8.25 -22.83 -49.94
CA SER A 154 8.94 -21.58 -49.62
C SER A 154 9.05 -21.39 -48.11
N GLN A 155 10.07 -20.64 -47.65
CA GLN A 155 10.22 -20.32 -46.22
C GLN A 155 8.99 -19.58 -45.66
N SER A 156 8.32 -18.76 -46.49
CA SER A 156 7.11 -18.02 -46.11
C SER A 156 5.89 -18.91 -45.82
N ALA A 157 5.91 -20.17 -46.24
CA ALA A 157 4.87 -21.14 -45.93
C ALA A 157 5.05 -21.78 -44.54
N ILE A 158 6.17 -21.52 -43.87
CA ILE A 158 6.51 -22.07 -42.55
C ILE A 158 6.29 -20.98 -41.49
N THR A 159 5.45 -21.29 -40.51
CA THR A 159 5.27 -20.46 -39.31
C THR A 159 5.96 -21.13 -38.14
N ASP A 160 6.95 -20.45 -37.57
CA ASP A 160 7.70 -20.93 -36.40
C ASP A 160 6.81 -20.86 -35.14
N THR A 161 6.69 -21.97 -34.42
CA THR A 161 5.89 -22.06 -33.20
C THR A 161 6.74 -22.35 -31.95
N ARG A 162 8.08 -22.33 -32.06
CA ARG A 162 9.00 -22.61 -30.94
C ARG A 162 8.82 -21.62 -29.79
N ALA A 163 8.54 -20.36 -30.09
CA ALA A 163 8.30 -19.31 -29.09
C ALA A 163 6.90 -19.36 -28.46
N ASP A 164 5.95 -20.11 -29.04
CA ASP A 164 4.60 -20.26 -28.50
C ASP A 164 4.59 -21.29 -27.37
N SER A 165 4.42 -20.81 -26.14
CA SER A 165 4.37 -21.64 -24.93
C SER A 165 3.24 -22.68 -24.91
N SER A 166 2.19 -22.50 -25.70
CA SER A 166 1.10 -23.48 -25.82
C SER A 166 1.42 -24.62 -26.79
N ALA A 167 2.41 -24.42 -27.67
CA ALA A 167 2.82 -25.41 -28.66
C ALA A 167 4.16 -26.08 -28.30
N CYS A 168 5.19 -25.29 -28.00
CA CYS A 168 6.53 -25.79 -27.67
C CYS A 168 7.14 -25.05 -26.49
N GLY A 169 7.31 -23.73 -26.61
CA GLY A 169 8.00 -22.91 -25.62
C GLY A 169 9.52 -23.08 -25.63
N TYR A 170 10.21 -22.10 -25.04
CA TYR A 170 11.63 -22.23 -24.75
C TYR A 170 11.83 -22.82 -23.35
N VAL A 171 12.87 -23.65 -23.19
CA VAL A 171 13.25 -24.21 -21.89
C VAL A 171 13.61 -23.08 -20.93
N THR A 172 13.01 -23.08 -19.74
CA THR A 172 13.30 -22.17 -18.63
C THR A 172 13.53 -22.99 -17.33
N GLN A 173 14.45 -22.57 -16.45
CA GLN A 173 14.79 -23.15 -15.10
C GLN A 173 15.52 -22.06 -14.27
N LEU A 174 15.61 -22.00 -12.92
CA LEU A 174 15.16 -22.81 -11.77
C LEU A 174 14.42 -21.95 -10.69
N ILE A 175 14.21 -20.66 -10.93
CA ILE A 175 13.23 -19.79 -10.24
C ILE A 175 12.81 -18.69 -11.23
N ASP A 176 11.59 -18.75 -11.75
CA ASP A 176 10.88 -17.56 -12.30
C ASP A 176 9.37 -17.61 -12.02
N HIS A 177 8.95 -18.31 -10.96
CA HIS A 177 7.59 -18.22 -10.47
C HIS A 177 7.54 -18.64 -9.00
N LEU A 178 7.34 -17.65 -8.12
CA LEU A 178 6.53 -17.90 -6.93
C LEU A 178 5.12 -18.25 -7.44
N ASP A 179 4.45 -19.23 -6.84
CA ASP A 179 3.00 -19.36 -6.99
C ASP A 179 2.34 -18.12 -6.37
N THR A 180 2.22 -17.07 -7.17
CA THR A 180 1.57 -15.82 -6.81
C THR A 180 0.07 -15.90 -7.03
N LYS A 181 -0.53 -17.06 -7.35
CA LYS A 181 -1.98 -17.16 -7.59
C LYS A 181 -2.78 -16.79 -6.34
N VAL A 182 -2.25 -17.13 -5.17
CA VAL A 182 -2.79 -16.71 -3.86
C VAL A 182 -2.54 -15.21 -3.62
N PHE A 183 -1.34 -14.71 -3.97
CA PHE A 183 -0.96 -13.30 -3.84
C PHE A 183 -1.80 -12.38 -4.74
N PHE A 184 -2.00 -12.75 -6.01
CA PHE A 184 -2.82 -12.03 -6.98
C PHE A 184 -4.31 -12.20 -6.76
N ALA A 185 -4.78 -13.30 -6.14
CA ALA A 185 -6.18 -13.38 -5.70
C ALA A 185 -6.48 -12.30 -4.64
N GLN A 186 -5.59 -12.13 -3.65
CA GLN A 186 -5.70 -11.04 -2.67
C GLN A 186 -5.56 -9.66 -3.31
N PHE A 187 -4.59 -9.47 -4.22
CA PHE A 187 -4.39 -8.20 -4.91
C PHE A 187 -5.58 -7.83 -5.81
N ASN A 188 -6.14 -8.78 -6.56
CA ASN A 188 -7.32 -8.57 -7.40
C ASN A 188 -8.56 -8.27 -6.56
N GLN A 189 -8.71 -8.91 -5.40
CA GLN A 189 -9.77 -8.59 -4.45
C GLN A 189 -9.60 -7.18 -3.88
N PHE A 190 -8.38 -6.81 -3.46
CA PHE A 190 -8.07 -5.45 -3.04
C PHE A 190 -8.36 -4.42 -4.14
N TYR A 191 -7.97 -4.72 -5.38
CA TYR A 191 -8.23 -3.85 -6.53
C TYR A 191 -9.72 -3.69 -6.81
N ALA A 192 -10.49 -4.78 -6.75
CA ALA A 192 -11.95 -4.74 -6.88
C ALA A 192 -12.60 -3.89 -5.77
N GLU A 193 -12.20 -4.08 -4.50
CA GLU A 193 -12.67 -3.28 -3.37
C GLU A 193 -12.27 -1.81 -3.49
N PHE A 194 -11.06 -1.52 -3.99
CA PHE A 194 -10.58 -0.16 -4.22
C PHE A 194 -11.39 0.54 -5.32
N VAL A 195 -11.63 -0.13 -6.44
CA VAL A 195 -12.48 0.38 -7.54
C VAL A 195 -13.91 0.59 -7.07
N GLU A 196 -14.47 -0.34 -6.29
CA GLU A 196 -15.82 -0.20 -5.75
C GLU A 196 -15.94 0.98 -4.79
N LYS A 197 -14.98 1.16 -3.86
CA LYS A 197 -14.91 2.35 -2.99
C LYS A 197 -14.75 3.64 -3.80
N GLY A 198 -13.96 3.61 -4.88
CA GLY A 198 -13.80 4.72 -5.81
C GLY A 198 -15.12 5.09 -6.51
N ASN A 199 -15.83 4.11 -7.06
CA ASN A 199 -17.13 4.30 -7.70
C ASN A 199 -18.19 4.81 -6.71
N GLN A 200 -18.26 4.24 -5.50
CA GLN A 200 -19.15 4.73 -4.44
C GLN A 200 -18.83 6.17 -4.03
N SER A 201 -17.55 6.54 -3.96
CA SER A 201 -17.11 7.91 -3.69
C SER A 201 -17.53 8.86 -4.81
N TYR A 202 -17.41 8.44 -6.07
CA TYR A 202 -17.85 9.21 -7.23
C TYR A 202 -19.37 9.38 -7.27
N ASP A 203 -20.13 8.31 -7.04
CA ASP A 203 -21.60 8.35 -6.94
C ASP A 203 -22.07 9.21 -5.76
N LYS A 204 -21.34 9.16 -4.64
CA LYS A 204 -21.61 10.02 -3.48
C LYS A 204 -21.31 11.48 -3.80
N PHE A 205 -20.22 11.77 -4.50
CA PHE A 205 -19.91 13.12 -4.96
C PHE A 205 -21.00 13.64 -5.90
N GLN A 206 -21.40 12.87 -6.91
CA GLN A 206 -22.47 13.24 -7.83
C GLN A 206 -23.81 13.46 -7.11
N ARG A 207 -24.19 12.56 -6.19
CA ARG A 207 -25.39 12.74 -5.35
C ARG A 207 -25.32 14.00 -4.50
N THR A 208 -24.19 14.23 -3.84
CA THR A 208 -23.99 15.41 -2.98
C THR A 208 -24.08 16.70 -3.79
N GLN A 209 -23.48 16.75 -4.98
CA GLN A 209 -23.57 17.91 -5.86
C GLN A 209 -24.99 18.11 -6.38
N ARG A 210 -25.68 17.04 -6.78
CA ARG A 210 -27.09 17.11 -7.21
C ARG A 210 -28.01 17.57 -6.09
N ASP A 211 -27.83 17.05 -4.88
CA ASP A 211 -28.65 17.39 -3.73
C ASP A 211 -28.38 18.83 -3.28
N ALA A 212 -27.11 19.25 -3.26
CA ALA A 212 -26.74 20.64 -3.00
C ALA A 212 -27.34 21.60 -4.04
N PHE A 213 -27.31 21.23 -5.32
CA PHE A 213 -27.94 22.00 -6.38
C PHE A 213 -29.46 22.06 -6.22
N ASN A 214 -30.12 20.93 -5.97
CA ASN A 214 -31.58 20.88 -5.76
C ASN A 214 -32.01 21.67 -4.52
N GLN A 215 -31.21 21.64 -3.47
CA GLN A 215 -31.47 22.34 -2.23
C GLN A 215 -31.25 23.85 -2.38
N TRP A 216 -30.20 24.26 -3.09
CA TRP A 216 -30.02 25.64 -3.52
C TRP A 216 -31.19 26.11 -4.39
N PHE A 217 -31.59 25.32 -5.39
CA PHE A 217 -32.69 25.65 -6.29
C PHE A 217 -34.03 25.75 -5.55
N ALA A 218 -34.32 24.85 -4.61
CA ALA A 218 -35.50 24.90 -3.76
C ALA A 218 -35.48 26.12 -2.83
N ASN A 219 -34.31 26.51 -2.32
CA ASN A 219 -34.15 27.73 -1.53
C ASN A 219 -34.38 28.97 -2.39
N VAL A 220 -33.80 29.05 -3.59
CA VAL A 220 -34.08 30.14 -4.55
C VAL A 220 -35.57 30.20 -4.89
N LYS A 221 -36.22 29.05 -5.12
CA LYS A 221 -37.67 28.97 -5.33
C LYS A 221 -38.47 29.41 -4.09
N GLY A 222 -38.01 29.07 -2.89
CA GLY A 222 -38.60 29.50 -1.62
C GLY A 222 -38.23 30.92 -1.19
N GLN A 223 -37.25 31.57 -1.84
CA GLN A 223 -37.00 33.00 -1.73
C GLN A 223 -37.84 33.78 -2.74
N LEU A 224 -38.12 33.17 -3.88
CA LEU A 224 -39.14 33.59 -4.83
C LEU A 224 -40.55 33.13 -4.39
N ASP A 225 -40.82 33.08 -3.08
CA ASP A 225 -42.03 32.45 -2.53
C ASP A 225 -43.35 33.09 -3.01
N ASP A 226 -44.43 32.32 -2.78
CA ASP A 226 -45.81 32.75 -2.93
C ASP A 226 -46.16 34.01 -2.11
N ASN A 227 -45.32 34.49 -1.18
CA ASN A 227 -45.51 35.77 -0.51
C ASN A 227 -44.94 36.93 -1.31
N ALA A 228 -43.83 36.80 -2.04
CA ALA A 228 -43.36 37.86 -2.92
C ALA A 228 -44.28 38.00 -4.15
N ALA A 229 -44.65 36.88 -4.78
CA ALA A 229 -45.63 36.86 -5.87
C ALA A 229 -47.05 37.19 -5.37
N GLY A 230 -47.45 36.66 -4.21
CA GLY A 230 -48.75 36.94 -3.60
C GLY A 230 -48.86 38.34 -2.99
N HIS A 231 -47.80 38.94 -2.45
CA HIS A 231 -47.81 40.35 -2.06
C HIS A 231 -47.88 41.25 -3.27
N LEU A 232 -47.17 40.95 -4.36
CA LEU A 232 -47.29 41.70 -5.61
C LEU A 232 -48.68 41.54 -6.24
N GLN A 233 -49.29 40.35 -6.17
CA GLN A 233 -50.66 40.12 -6.61
C GLN A 233 -51.68 40.87 -5.73
N ASN A 234 -51.56 40.77 -4.40
CA ASN A 234 -52.44 41.49 -3.47
C ASN A 234 -52.30 43.01 -3.62
N GLN A 235 -51.07 43.51 -3.88
CA GLN A 235 -50.85 44.92 -4.18
C GLN A 235 -51.45 45.33 -5.53
N ALA A 236 -51.41 44.46 -6.54
CA ALA A 236 -52.03 44.70 -7.84
C ALA A 236 -53.56 44.75 -7.72
N ASP A 237 -54.17 43.77 -7.03
CA ASP A 237 -55.62 43.70 -6.81
C ASP A 237 -56.11 44.93 -6.00
N GLU A 238 -55.38 45.33 -4.95
CA GLU A 238 -55.70 46.52 -4.15
C GLU A 238 -55.58 47.82 -4.98
N HIS A 239 -54.58 47.91 -5.86
CA HIS A 239 -54.44 49.04 -6.77
C HIS A 239 -55.56 49.09 -7.82
N GLU A 240 -55.98 47.94 -8.35
CA GLU A 240 -57.06 47.84 -9.33
C GLU A 240 -58.42 48.22 -8.70
N ASP A 241 -58.71 47.75 -7.48
CA ASP A 241 -59.90 48.13 -6.71
C ASP A 241 -59.92 49.63 -6.39
N ARG A 242 -58.77 50.20 -6.01
CA ARG A 242 -58.65 51.66 -5.78
C ARG A 242 -58.85 52.45 -7.06
N LEU A 243 -58.35 51.95 -8.20
CA LEU A 243 -58.53 52.58 -9.50
C LEU A 243 -60.01 52.57 -9.91
N ALA A 244 -60.68 51.42 -9.78
CA ALA A 244 -62.10 51.27 -10.07
C ALA A 244 -62.97 52.18 -9.17
N ALA A 245 -62.63 52.29 -7.88
CA ALA A 245 -63.28 53.20 -6.95
C ALA A 245 -63.08 54.67 -7.36
N LEU A 246 -61.86 55.07 -7.72
CA LEU A 246 -61.56 56.43 -8.20
C LEU A 246 -62.29 56.75 -9.51
N GLU A 247 -62.32 55.82 -10.47
CA GLU A 247 -63.06 55.96 -11.72
C GLU A 247 -64.56 56.14 -11.47
N HIS A 248 -65.14 55.32 -10.59
CA HIS A 248 -66.54 55.44 -10.20
C HIS A 248 -66.82 56.79 -9.50
N MET A 249 -65.93 57.24 -8.60
CA MET A 249 -66.04 58.53 -7.93
C MET A 249 -65.94 59.71 -8.92
N LEU A 250 -65.07 59.63 -9.94
CA LEU A 250 -64.94 60.65 -10.99
C LEU A 250 -66.17 60.70 -11.90
N ILE A 251 -66.67 59.54 -12.33
CA ILE A 251 -67.83 59.43 -13.24
C ILE A 251 -69.12 59.86 -12.54
N LYS A 252 -69.25 59.58 -11.22
CA LYS A 252 -70.45 59.87 -10.43
C LYS A 252 -70.38 61.15 -9.60
N ASN A 253 -69.21 61.79 -9.51
CA ASN A 253 -68.95 63.00 -8.73
C ASN A 253 -69.32 62.88 -7.24
N GLN A 254 -68.96 61.76 -6.60
CA GLN A 254 -69.21 61.47 -5.18
C GLN A 254 -67.91 60.97 -4.50
N ILE A 255 -67.60 61.43 -3.27
CA ILE A 255 -66.37 61.06 -2.52
C ILE A 255 -66.75 60.29 -1.25
N THR A 256 -66.19 59.09 -1.04
CA THR A 256 -66.35 58.27 0.17
C THR A 256 -65.04 57.63 0.62
N ALA A 257 -64.88 57.34 1.92
CA ALA A 257 -63.70 56.67 2.51
C ALA A 257 -64.13 55.60 3.55
N PRO A 258 -63.48 54.42 3.62
CA PRO A 258 -63.88 53.34 4.51
C PRO A 258 -63.26 53.42 5.92
N ILE A 259 -63.99 52.95 6.95
CA ILE A 259 -63.52 52.73 8.33
C ILE A 259 -63.73 51.24 8.67
N ALA A 260 -62.71 50.56 9.20
CA ALA A 260 -62.74 49.12 9.51
C ALA A 260 -63.09 48.84 10.99
N THR A 261 -63.82 47.76 11.27
CA THR A 261 -64.08 47.22 12.63
C THR A 261 -63.66 45.75 12.72
N ASP A 262 -62.81 45.40 13.70
CA ASP A 262 -62.17 44.08 13.94
C ASP A 262 -62.94 43.24 14.98
N ASP A 263 -63.52 42.08 14.61
CA ASP A 263 -64.43 41.30 15.49
C ASP A 263 -63.84 40.05 16.22
N ASP A 264 -62.52 39.85 16.34
CA ASP A 264 -61.94 38.66 17.03
C ASP A 264 -60.99 39.00 18.20
N LEU A 265 -61.57 39.43 19.33
CA LEU A 265 -60.87 39.91 20.52
C LEU A 265 -61.15 39.07 21.77
N LEU A 266 -60.08 38.64 22.46
CA LEU A 266 -60.13 37.97 23.75
C LEU A 266 -59.84 39.00 24.86
N ILE A 267 -60.77 39.13 25.80
CA ILE A 267 -60.71 40.11 26.88
C ILE A 267 -60.20 39.43 28.16
N ILE A 268 -59.04 39.84 28.66
CA ILE A 268 -58.43 39.31 29.88
C ILE A 268 -58.53 40.35 30.98
N ARG A 269 -59.03 39.99 32.16
CA ARG A 269 -58.98 40.85 33.35
C ARG A 269 -57.56 40.88 33.91
N LEU A 270 -57.05 42.07 34.18
CA LEU A 270 -55.73 42.28 34.77
C LEU A 270 -55.77 41.90 36.25
N ALA A 271 -54.74 41.18 36.70
CA ALA A 271 -54.67 40.63 38.06
C ALA A 271 -54.53 41.70 39.15
N ASP A 272 -54.12 42.91 38.79
CA ASP A 272 -54.04 44.09 39.67
C ASP A 272 -55.39 44.80 39.88
N GLY A 273 -56.47 44.30 39.26
CA GLY A 273 -57.81 44.86 39.37
C GLY A 273 -58.02 46.17 38.60
N THR A 274 -57.05 46.62 37.79
CA THR A 274 -57.10 47.92 37.11
C THR A 274 -57.92 47.91 35.81
N GLY A 275 -58.45 46.75 35.40
CA GLY A 275 -59.38 46.66 34.28
C GLY A 275 -59.17 45.43 33.39
N THR A 276 -59.58 45.56 32.13
CA THR A 276 -59.47 44.50 31.11
C THR A 276 -58.53 44.91 29.99
N LYS A 277 -57.74 43.95 29.49
CA LYS A 277 -56.90 44.11 28.31
C LYS A 277 -57.39 43.22 27.17
N ASN A 278 -57.41 43.81 26.01
CA ASN A 278 -57.90 43.23 24.77
C ASN A 278 -56.72 42.64 23.99
N ILE A 279 -56.77 41.35 23.68
CA ILE A 279 -55.76 40.67 22.88
C ILE A 279 -56.44 40.03 21.66
N LYS A 280 -55.94 40.32 20.46
CA LYS A 280 -56.46 39.68 19.24
C LYS A 280 -56.15 38.18 19.26
N VAL A 281 -57.15 37.36 18.95
CA VAL A 281 -57.00 35.89 18.92
C VAL A 281 -55.93 35.47 17.91
N ALA A 282 -55.79 36.21 16.81
CA ALA A 282 -54.75 36.02 15.80
C ALA A 282 -53.32 36.17 16.36
N ASP A 283 -53.09 37.11 17.28
CA ASP A 283 -51.77 37.35 17.86
C ASP A 283 -51.40 36.27 18.89
N LEU A 284 -52.38 35.76 19.65
CA LEU A 284 -52.21 34.59 20.51
C LEU A 284 -51.84 33.33 19.71
N ARG A 285 -52.49 33.09 18.56
CA ARG A 285 -52.16 31.95 17.68
C ARG A 285 -50.74 32.04 17.11
N LYS A 286 -50.27 33.23 16.73
CA LYS A 286 -48.90 33.44 16.24
C LYS A 286 -47.85 33.07 17.29
N VAL A 287 -48.08 33.44 18.56
CA VAL A 287 -47.18 33.12 19.67
C VAL A 287 -47.18 31.61 19.97
N LEU A 288 -48.37 31.00 20.02
CA LEU A 288 -48.54 29.58 20.37
C LEU A 288 -48.04 28.61 19.28
N VAL A 289 -48.27 28.91 18.00
CA VAL A 289 -47.96 28.00 16.87
C VAL A 289 -46.64 28.35 16.18
N GLY A 290 -46.35 29.65 16.03
CA GLY A 290 -45.12 30.13 15.36
C GLY A 290 -43.87 29.99 16.23
N GLY A 291 -44.00 30.18 17.56
CA GLY A 291 -42.87 30.04 18.48
C GLY A 291 -42.38 28.60 18.65
N HIS A 292 -43.30 27.63 18.65
CA HIS A 292 -42.96 26.22 18.84
C HIS A 292 -42.33 25.60 17.58
N SER A 293 -42.88 25.90 16.40
CA SER A 293 -42.36 25.38 15.12
C SER A 293 -40.95 25.89 14.79
N GLY A 294 -40.65 27.16 15.11
CA GLY A 294 -39.30 27.72 14.97
C GLY A 294 -38.27 27.08 15.91
N LEU A 295 -38.66 26.83 17.17
CA LEU A 295 -37.80 26.10 18.12
C LEU A 295 -37.56 24.64 17.68
N GLU A 296 -38.60 23.93 17.26
CA GLU A 296 -38.48 22.53 16.80
C GLU A 296 -37.59 22.41 15.56
N ALA A 297 -37.73 23.33 14.59
CA ALA A 297 -36.87 23.39 13.42
C ALA A 297 -35.40 23.65 13.79
N GLY A 298 -35.15 24.60 14.70
CA GLY A 298 -33.81 24.90 15.21
C GLY A 298 -33.18 23.73 15.96
N VAL A 299 -33.94 23.05 16.82
CA VAL A 299 -33.48 21.85 17.55
C VAL A 299 -33.16 20.71 16.59
N LYS A 300 -34.00 20.46 15.58
CA LYS A 300 -33.72 19.45 14.54
C LYS A 300 -32.45 19.78 13.76
N ALA A 301 -32.30 21.01 13.27
CA ALA A 301 -31.11 21.43 12.53
C ALA A 301 -29.81 21.29 13.36
N ASN A 302 -29.86 21.64 14.64
CA ASN A 302 -28.73 21.45 15.55
C ASN A 302 -28.45 19.96 15.80
N SER A 303 -29.48 19.13 15.96
CA SER A 303 -29.31 17.68 16.16
C SER A 303 -28.65 16.99 14.97
N GLU A 304 -29.01 17.36 13.74
CA GLU A 304 -28.38 16.85 12.52
C GLU A 304 -26.94 17.35 12.37
N SER A 305 -26.69 18.62 12.67
CA SER A 305 -25.32 19.17 12.68
C SER A 305 -24.40 18.43 13.66
N ILE A 306 -24.90 18.10 14.85
CA ILE A 306 -24.17 17.31 15.85
C ILE A 306 -23.91 15.88 15.36
N LYS A 307 -24.89 15.22 14.72
CA LYS A 307 -24.68 13.89 14.13
C LYS A 307 -23.58 13.89 13.07
N ILE A 308 -23.57 14.89 12.18
CA ILE A 308 -22.54 15.04 11.15
C ILE A 308 -21.16 15.27 11.78
N LEU A 309 -21.07 16.12 12.80
CA LEU A 309 -19.83 16.35 13.55
C LEU A 309 -19.34 15.06 14.22
N ASN A 310 -20.22 14.32 14.88
CA ASN A 310 -19.89 13.04 15.52
C ASN A 310 -19.36 12.02 14.49
N GLY A 311 -20.01 11.90 13.33
CA GLY A 311 -19.55 11.02 12.25
C GLY A 311 -18.20 11.45 11.65
N ARG A 312 -17.88 12.76 11.62
CA ARG A 312 -16.56 13.25 11.22
C ARG A 312 -15.49 12.98 12.28
N THR A 313 -15.84 13.04 13.57
CA THR A 313 -14.93 12.71 14.66
C THR A 313 -14.63 11.22 14.79
N GLU A 314 -15.49 10.33 14.28
CA GLU A 314 -15.19 8.88 14.23
C GLU A 314 -13.93 8.57 13.42
N ILE A 315 -13.67 9.30 12.31
CA ILE A 315 -12.44 9.15 11.51
C ILE A 315 -11.21 9.61 12.30
N LEU A 316 -11.34 10.66 13.11
CA LEU A 316 -10.28 11.14 14.01
C LEU A 316 -10.10 10.25 15.26
N GLY A 317 -11.09 9.39 15.53
CA GLY A 317 -11.11 8.42 16.63
C GLY A 317 -10.65 7.01 16.23
N LEU A 318 -10.30 6.78 14.96
CA LEU A 318 -9.73 5.50 14.53
C LEU A 318 -8.44 5.22 15.30
N PRO A 319 -8.32 4.06 15.98
CA PRO A 319 -7.14 3.72 16.76
C PRO A 319 -5.94 3.43 15.85
N GLY A 320 -4.75 3.48 16.44
CA GLY A 320 -3.51 3.03 15.79
C GLY A 320 -2.55 4.15 15.37
N ALA A 321 -1.29 3.77 15.23
CA ALA A 321 -0.17 4.70 15.07
C ALA A 321 -0.17 5.51 13.75
N GLY A 322 -0.75 4.98 12.67
CA GLY A 322 -0.68 5.61 11.35
C GLY A 322 -1.31 7.00 11.29
N LEU A 323 -2.55 7.15 11.78
CA LEU A 323 -3.23 8.44 11.88
C LEU A 323 -2.48 9.38 12.84
N LYS A 324 -2.06 8.85 14.00
CA LYS A 324 -1.37 9.62 15.04
C LYS A 324 -0.04 10.19 14.57
N ASN A 325 0.69 9.46 13.73
CA ASN A 325 1.92 9.93 13.10
C ASN A 325 1.71 10.96 11.98
N SER A 326 0.47 11.24 11.57
CA SER A 326 0.17 12.15 10.46
C SER A 326 -0.33 13.54 10.90
N ILE A 327 -0.72 13.70 12.17
CA ILE A 327 -1.39 14.92 12.66
C ILE A 327 -0.64 15.48 13.85
N TRP A 328 -0.10 16.70 13.68
CA TRP A 328 0.51 17.47 14.75
C TRP A 328 -0.54 18.18 15.61
N ARG A 329 -0.48 18.01 16.93
CA ARG A 329 -1.32 18.75 17.91
C ARG A 329 -0.49 19.69 18.78
N GLY A 330 0.53 19.18 19.47
CA GLY A 330 1.37 20.05 20.30
C GLY A 330 0.77 20.44 21.66
N ALA A 331 -0.13 19.63 22.24
CA ALA A 331 -0.80 19.96 23.49
C ALA A 331 0.00 19.57 24.75
N TYR A 332 -0.21 20.30 25.83
CA TYR A 332 0.35 19.98 27.14
C TYR A 332 -0.44 18.83 27.79
N LEU A 333 0.27 17.77 28.19
CA LEU A 333 -0.29 16.53 28.76
C LEU A 333 -0.23 16.47 30.29
N GLY A 334 0.52 17.39 30.92
CA GLY A 334 0.71 17.44 32.36
C GLY A 334 2.18 17.44 32.80
N ASP A 335 2.36 17.40 34.12
CA ASP A 335 3.67 17.42 34.80
C ASP A 335 4.24 16.02 35.05
N ARG A 336 3.50 14.97 34.65
CA ARG A 336 3.83 13.54 34.78
C ARG A 336 2.98 12.72 33.83
N ILE A 337 3.42 11.49 33.54
CA ILE A 337 2.57 10.51 32.86
C ILE A 337 1.47 10.00 33.81
N THR A 338 0.24 9.90 33.30
CA THR A 338 -0.89 9.35 34.06
C THR A 338 -1.12 7.88 33.74
N ALA A 339 -1.77 7.16 34.67
CA ALA A 339 -2.14 5.76 34.46
C ALA A 339 -3.04 5.57 33.22
N ALA A 340 -3.92 6.54 32.93
CA ALA A 340 -4.78 6.51 31.75
C ALA A 340 -3.98 6.70 30.44
N GLN A 341 -3.02 7.63 30.42
CA GLN A 341 -2.14 7.83 29.28
C GLN A 341 -1.30 6.58 29.00
N SER A 342 -0.69 6.00 30.02
CA SER A 342 0.08 4.76 29.89
C SER A 342 -0.80 3.57 29.47
N ALA A 343 -2.01 3.41 30.01
CA ALA A 343 -2.93 2.38 29.53
C ALA A 343 -3.26 2.52 28.03
N ALA A 344 -3.53 3.75 27.58
CA ALA A 344 -3.83 4.04 26.18
C ALA A 344 -2.63 3.85 25.23
N ILE A 345 -1.40 3.93 25.74
CA ILE A 345 -0.21 3.61 24.96
C ILE A 345 -0.05 2.09 24.87
N ARG A 346 -0.12 1.37 26.00
CA ARG A 346 0.01 -0.10 26.04
C ARG A 346 -0.98 -0.84 25.17
N ASP A 347 -2.23 -0.37 25.10
CA ASP A 347 -3.28 -1.02 24.32
C ASP A 347 -3.29 -0.60 22.82
N GLY A 348 -2.39 0.30 22.42
CA GLY A 348 -2.26 0.78 21.04
C GLY A 348 -3.38 1.71 20.57
N SER A 349 -4.32 2.10 21.44
CA SER A 349 -5.40 3.03 21.11
C SER A 349 -4.88 4.46 20.92
N PHE A 350 -3.85 4.84 21.67
CA PHE A 350 -3.29 6.19 21.76
C PHE A 350 -4.37 7.25 21.99
N LYS A 351 -5.39 6.88 22.78
CA LYS A 351 -6.53 7.75 23.08
C LYS A 351 -6.04 9.04 23.75
N ASP A 352 -6.54 10.17 23.27
CA ASP A 352 -6.19 11.53 23.74
C ASP A 352 -4.69 11.90 23.66
N LEU A 353 -3.89 11.11 22.93
CA LEU A 353 -2.48 11.38 22.63
C LEU A 353 -2.30 11.65 21.13
N TRP A 354 -1.43 12.61 20.81
CA TRP A 354 -1.16 13.07 19.45
C TRP A 354 0.30 13.48 19.29
N LEU A 355 0.73 13.53 18.03
CA LEU A 355 2.09 13.94 17.70
C LEU A 355 2.35 15.36 18.18
N GLY A 356 3.52 15.55 18.78
CA GLY A 356 3.92 16.84 19.32
C GLY A 356 3.37 17.16 20.70
N ASP A 357 2.41 16.39 21.23
CA ASP A 357 2.01 16.55 22.61
C ASP A 357 3.19 16.31 23.57
N TYR A 358 3.16 16.95 24.74
CA TYR A 358 4.32 16.97 25.61
C TYR A 358 3.97 17.00 27.10
N TRP A 359 4.85 16.43 27.90
CA TRP A 359 4.88 16.61 29.35
C TRP A 359 5.94 17.66 29.70
N THR A 360 5.69 18.46 30.74
CA THR A 360 6.68 19.39 31.29
C THR A 360 7.07 18.89 32.67
N ILE A 361 8.23 18.25 32.77
CA ILE A 361 8.71 17.63 34.00
C ILE A 361 9.95 18.38 34.45
N GLY A 362 9.85 19.13 35.55
CA GLY A 362 10.82 20.16 35.88
C GLY A 362 10.87 21.25 34.80
N ASP A 363 12.07 21.64 34.37
CA ASP A 363 12.28 22.68 33.34
C ASP A 363 12.34 22.11 31.91
N MET A 364 12.06 20.82 31.73
CA MET A 364 12.18 20.14 30.44
C MET A 364 10.83 19.70 29.89
N ASN A 365 10.59 20.06 28.64
CA ASN A 365 9.51 19.50 27.85
C ASN A 365 9.96 18.21 27.19
N TYR A 366 9.12 17.17 27.31
CA TYR A 366 9.31 15.85 26.72
C TYR A 366 8.21 15.60 25.72
N ARG A 367 8.57 15.56 24.43
CA ARG A 367 7.61 15.60 23.34
C ARG A 367 7.45 14.27 22.64
N ILE A 368 6.21 13.91 22.32
CA ILE A 368 5.90 12.74 21.51
C ILE A 368 6.30 13.02 20.06
N MET A 369 7.27 12.24 19.56
CA MET A 369 7.84 12.40 18.22
C MET A 369 7.49 11.26 17.26
N HIS A 370 6.97 10.14 17.75
CA HIS A 370 6.48 9.05 16.92
C HIS A 370 5.63 8.07 17.76
N PHE A 371 4.68 7.39 17.13
CA PHE A 371 3.90 6.28 17.69
C PHE A 371 4.35 4.97 17.03
N ASP A 372 4.69 3.96 17.83
CA ASP A 372 5.07 2.61 17.35
C ASP A 372 6.27 2.57 16.37
N TYR A 373 7.31 3.36 16.65
CA TYR A 373 8.48 3.42 15.77
C TYR A 373 9.21 2.08 15.69
N TRP A 374 9.32 1.35 16.80
CA TRP A 374 9.99 0.05 16.84
C TRP A 374 9.03 -1.14 16.81
N TYR A 375 7.72 -0.91 16.76
CA TYR A 375 6.72 -1.96 16.91
C TYR A 375 6.74 -2.94 15.74
N GLN A 376 6.82 -4.23 16.07
CA GLN A 376 6.87 -5.37 15.17
C GLN A 376 6.12 -6.54 15.86
N PRO A 377 4.83 -6.75 15.58
CA PRO A 377 3.98 -7.69 16.33
C PRO A 377 4.48 -9.14 16.33
N GLU A 378 5.18 -9.52 15.25
CA GLU A 378 5.72 -10.86 15.00
C GLU A 378 7.24 -10.98 15.24
N ALA A 379 7.88 -9.95 15.79
CA ALA A 379 9.32 -9.94 16.02
C ALA A 379 9.67 -9.59 17.47
N LEU A 380 10.87 -9.05 17.71
CA LEU A 380 11.39 -8.82 19.06
C LEU A 380 10.67 -7.68 19.82
N ASN A 381 10.18 -6.67 19.10
CA ASN A 381 9.61 -5.44 19.67
C ASN A 381 8.09 -5.44 19.59
N ARG A 382 7.41 -6.12 20.51
CA ARG A 382 5.97 -6.43 20.44
C ARG A 382 5.07 -5.51 21.27
N THR A 383 5.62 -4.47 21.87
CA THR A 383 4.91 -3.59 22.80
C THR A 383 4.62 -2.26 22.13
N HIS A 384 3.36 -1.83 22.16
CA HIS A 384 2.97 -0.49 21.71
C HIS A 384 3.66 0.57 22.56
N HIS A 385 4.11 1.65 21.92
CA HIS A 385 4.85 2.72 22.58
C HIS A 385 4.74 4.05 21.86
N VAL A 386 5.11 5.11 22.57
CA VAL A 386 5.39 6.42 21.98
C VAL A 386 6.86 6.76 22.16
N VAL A 387 7.50 7.24 21.09
CA VAL A 387 8.88 7.73 21.12
C VAL A 387 8.86 9.16 21.59
N VAL A 388 9.59 9.42 22.67
CA VAL A 388 9.68 10.73 23.30
C VAL A 388 11.07 11.29 23.09
N VAL A 389 11.13 12.59 22.80
CA VAL A 389 12.38 13.35 22.66
C VAL A 389 12.27 14.61 23.53
N PRO A 390 13.27 14.89 24.39
CA PRO A 390 13.31 16.15 25.12
C PRO A 390 13.48 17.32 24.16
N ASP A 391 12.89 18.48 24.45
CA ASP A 391 12.98 19.65 23.57
C ASP A 391 14.40 20.24 23.50
N LYS A 392 15.25 19.96 24.50
CA LYS A 392 16.64 20.46 24.59
C LYS A 392 17.61 19.34 24.98
N ALA A 393 18.89 19.53 24.67
CA ALA A 393 19.95 18.69 25.22
C ALA A 393 20.05 18.86 26.75
N PHE A 394 20.38 17.79 27.47
CA PHE A 394 20.52 17.83 28.93
C PHE A 394 21.80 18.54 29.37
N TYR A 395 22.89 18.28 28.66
CA TYR A 395 24.23 18.78 28.91
C TYR A 395 25.09 18.52 27.67
N ASN A 396 26.31 19.06 27.66
CA ASN A 396 27.29 18.76 26.61
C ASN A 396 28.27 17.69 27.10
N ALA A 397 28.65 16.77 26.23
CA ALA A 397 29.68 15.77 26.48
C ALA A 397 30.41 15.37 25.20
N GLN A 398 31.58 14.77 25.37
CA GLN A 398 32.34 14.20 24.25
C GLN A 398 31.76 12.86 23.82
N MET A 399 31.86 12.53 22.53
CA MET A 399 31.55 11.19 22.05
C MET A 399 32.61 10.19 22.52
N ASN A 400 33.89 10.56 22.39
CA ASN A 400 35.07 9.84 22.87
C ASN A 400 36.13 10.82 23.41
N PRO A 401 37.03 10.42 24.32
CA PRO A 401 38.10 11.30 24.80
C PRO A 401 39.10 11.73 23.73
N THR A 402 39.29 10.90 22.70
CA THR A 402 40.17 11.16 21.55
C THR A 402 39.38 11.02 20.24
N ASN A 403 39.94 11.54 19.15
CA ASN A 403 39.33 11.55 17.81
C ASN A 403 39.37 10.17 17.14
N VAL A 404 38.64 9.21 17.70
CA VAL A 404 38.54 7.83 17.21
C VAL A 404 37.09 7.39 17.13
N THR A 405 36.77 6.57 16.13
CA THR A 405 35.46 5.94 15.96
C THR A 405 35.51 4.42 16.03
N THR A 406 36.66 3.86 16.45
CA THR A 406 36.89 2.40 16.58
C THR A 406 35.80 1.73 17.39
N GLY A 407 35.20 0.68 16.83
CA GLY A 407 34.10 -0.06 17.46
C GLY A 407 32.74 0.66 17.44
N GLY A 408 32.65 1.82 16.78
CA GLY A 408 31.42 2.57 16.56
C GLY A 408 30.77 3.12 17.84
N TYR A 409 29.47 3.41 17.74
CA TYR A 409 28.71 3.99 18.85
C TYR A 409 28.70 3.10 20.10
N ILE A 410 28.63 1.77 19.95
CA ILE A 410 28.65 0.86 21.10
C ILE A 410 29.93 0.97 21.93
N SER A 411 31.07 1.14 21.27
CA SER A 411 32.36 1.28 21.95
C SER A 411 32.67 2.72 22.37
N SER A 412 31.74 3.66 22.16
CA SER A 412 31.96 5.07 22.49
C SER A 412 31.89 5.33 24.00
N ALA A 413 32.66 6.30 24.49
CA ALA A 413 32.55 6.78 25.86
C ALA A 413 31.16 7.38 26.13
N MET A 414 30.51 7.93 25.09
CA MET A 414 29.12 8.37 25.15
C MET A 414 28.20 7.25 25.61
N ARG A 415 28.23 6.11 24.93
CA ARG A 415 27.34 5.00 25.23
C ARG A 415 27.72 4.27 26.51
N ALA A 416 29.01 4.20 26.82
CA ALA A 416 29.51 3.54 28.02
C ALA A 416 29.23 4.33 29.30
N SER A 417 29.33 5.67 29.25
CA SER A 417 29.28 6.51 30.45
C SER A 417 28.59 7.86 30.28
N ASN A 418 28.87 8.62 29.22
CA ASN A 418 28.42 10.01 29.17
C ASN A 418 26.91 10.16 28.94
N LEU A 419 26.19 9.11 28.53
CA LEU A 419 24.73 9.11 28.41
C LEU A 419 24.00 8.83 29.75
N ASN A 420 24.69 8.30 30.77
CA ASN A 420 24.04 7.77 31.98
C ASN A 420 23.29 8.83 32.81
N SER A 421 23.79 10.07 32.86
CA SER A 421 23.11 11.15 33.55
C SER A 421 21.76 11.46 32.89
N ALA A 422 21.72 11.55 31.55
CA ALA A 422 20.46 11.73 30.82
C ALA A 422 19.50 10.54 31.04
N LYS A 423 20.01 9.30 31.02
CA LYS A 423 19.18 8.11 31.32
C LYS A 423 18.55 8.18 32.70
N THR A 424 19.33 8.59 33.71
CA THR A 424 18.87 8.72 35.10
C THR A 424 17.78 9.78 35.21
N THR A 425 17.99 10.96 34.60
CA THR A 425 17.00 12.02 34.59
C THR A 425 15.69 11.58 33.95
N ILE A 426 15.74 10.91 32.79
CA ILE A 426 14.55 10.39 32.10
C ILE A 426 13.82 9.34 32.93
N LYS A 427 14.54 8.39 33.52
CA LYS A 427 13.96 7.34 34.38
C LYS A 427 13.32 7.91 35.64
N ASN A 428 13.88 8.99 36.20
CA ASN A 428 13.27 9.69 37.33
C ASN A 428 12.03 10.48 36.91
N ALA A 429 12.02 11.05 35.70
CA ALA A 429 10.90 11.84 35.19
C ALA A 429 9.66 10.98 34.87
N PHE A 430 9.85 9.83 34.23
CA PHE A 430 8.74 8.97 33.80
C PHE A 430 8.50 7.78 34.73
N GLY A 431 9.45 7.45 35.61
CA GLY A 431 9.49 6.17 36.31
C GLY A 431 10.08 5.07 35.43
N SER A 432 10.96 4.24 35.99
CA SER A 432 11.65 3.20 35.23
C SER A 432 10.68 2.18 34.61
N ASP A 433 9.55 1.92 35.25
CA ASP A 433 8.53 0.98 34.80
C ASP A 433 7.76 1.46 33.55
N HIS A 434 7.84 2.76 33.24
CA HIS A 434 7.24 3.34 32.05
C HIS A 434 8.21 3.43 30.87
N ILE A 435 9.51 3.18 31.08
CA ILE A 435 10.50 3.17 30.00
C ILE A 435 10.50 1.79 29.35
N LEU A 436 10.12 1.75 28.07
CA LEU A 436 10.11 0.49 27.34
C LEU A 436 11.54 0.06 27.00
N ARG A 437 11.84 -1.21 27.26
CA ARG A 437 13.01 -1.86 26.68
C ARG A 437 12.70 -2.37 25.28
N TYR A 438 13.62 -2.18 24.35
CA TYR A 438 13.46 -2.55 22.95
C TYR A 438 14.79 -3.00 22.35
N TYR A 439 14.70 -3.84 21.33
CA TYR A 439 15.85 -4.30 20.56
C TYR A 439 16.19 -3.30 19.46
N GLU A 440 17.43 -2.85 19.44
CA GLU A 440 17.97 -1.90 18.45
C GLU A 440 19.29 -2.42 17.86
N LEU A 441 19.41 -2.30 16.54
CA LEU A 441 20.62 -2.67 15.81
C LEU A 441 21.62 -1.51 15.86
N LEU A 442 22.76 -1.72 16.54
CA LEU A 442 23.77 -0.68 16.81
C LEU A 442 25.12 -1.05 16.20
N THR A 443 25.89 -0.05 15.77
CA THR A 443 27.22 -0.25 15.18
C THR A 443 28.21 -0.76 16.22
N VAL A 444 28.87 -1.87 15.88
CA VAL A 444 29.92 -2.53 16.69
C VAL A 444 31.28 -2.55 16.01
N LEU A 445 31.36 -2.24 14.72
CA LEU A 445 32.61 -2.26 13.96
C LEU A 445 32.69 -1.11 12.96
N VAL A 446 33.85 -0.46 12.94
CA VAL A 446 34.19 0.62 12.01
C VAL A 446 35.50 0.29 11.31
N ARG A 447 35.53 0.42 9.98
CA ARG A 447 36.73 0.28 9.13
C ARG A 447 36.75 1.44 8.15
N ASP A 448 37.93 2.03 7.95
CA ASP A 448 38.15 3.16 7.04
C ASP A 448 37.14 4.32 7.23
N GLY A 449 36.79 4.59 8.49
CA GLY A 449 35.85 5.65 8.86
C GLY A 449 34.38 5.37 8.53
N ARG A 450 34.01 4.11 8.29
CA ARG A 450 32.64 3.70 7.97
C ARG A 450 32.19 2.54 8.84
N SER A 451 30.91 2.54 9.20
CA SER A 451 30.29 1.41 9.91
C SER A 451 30.27 0.19 8.99
N THR A 452 30.84 -0.92 9.45
CA THR A 452 30.95 -2.18 8.69
C THR A 452 30.41 -3.40 9.43
N GLY A 453 29.93 -3.23 10.66
CA GLY A 453 29.30 -4.30 11.43
C GLY A 453 28.33 -3.76 12.47
N TRP A 454 27.26 -4.51 12.67
CA TRP A 454 26.17 -4.18 13.59
C TRP A 454 25.79 -5.41 14.41
N SER A 455 25.27 -5.17 15.61
CA SER A 455 24.68 -6.23 16.43
C SER A 455 23.43 -5.71 17.13
N MET A 456 22.52 -6.62 17.45
CA MET A 456 21.26 -6.30 18.11
C MET A 456 21.49 -6.18 19.62
N PHE A 457 20.96 -5.11 20.23
CA PHE A 457 21.05 -4.89 21.67
C PHE A 457 19.68 -4.63 22.26
N ASP A 458 19.39 -5.28 23.39
CA ASP A 458 18.29 -4.89 24.28
C ASP A 458 18.67 -3.59 25.00
N THR A 459 17.96 -2.50 24.70
CA THR A 459 18.23 -1.16 25.22
C THR A 459 16.94 -0.41 25.59
N ASP A 460 17.08 0.81 26.10
CA ASP A 460 16.00 1.64 26.63
C ASP A 460 16.05 3.10 26.13
N ILE A 461 17.20 3.74 26.26
CA ILE A 461 17.41 5.17 25.98
C ILE A 461 18.69 5.28 25.16
N GLU A 462 18.61 5.89 23.98
CA GLU A 462 19.74 6.01 23.06
C GLU A 462 19.77 7.35 22.35
N LEU A 463 20.95 7.74 21.85
CA LEU A 463 21.03 8.86 20.91
C LEU A 463 20.28 8.52 19.62
N MET A 464 19.62 9.53 19.06
CA MET A 464 18.98 9.40 17.75
C MET A 464 20.03 9.19 16.64
N SER A 465 19.61 8.60 15.52
CA SER A 465 20.41 8.60 14.29
C SER A 465 20.01 9.71 13.32
N GLU A 466 20.86 9.99 12.34
CA GLU A 466 20.55 10.88 11.22
C GLU A 466 19.24 10.50 10.54
N ARG A 467 19.02 9.20 10.33
CA ARG A 467 17.77 8.75 9.69
C ARG A 467 16.54 9.05 10.54
N MET A 468 16.63 9.00 11.87
CA MET A 468 15.54 9.39 12.75
C MET A 468 15.25 10.90 12.69
N VAL A 469 16.28 11.73 12.51
CA VAL A 469 16.14 13.19 12.51
C VAL A 469 15.82 13.74 11.11
N TYR A 470 16.58 13.34 10.09
CA TYR A 470 16.55 13.88 8.73
C TYR A 470 15.83 12.98 7.72
N GLY A 471 15.57 11.72 8.05
CA GLY A 471 14.98 10.74 7.12
C GLY A 471 15.98 10.14 6.13
N ALA A 472 17.18 10.67 6.03
CA ALA A 472 18.29 10.19 5.22
C ALA A 472 19.62 10.30 5.98
N SER A 473 20.64 9.56 5.53
CA SER A 473 22.02 9.77 5.98
C SER A 473 22.65 10.82 5.09
N ALA A 474 22.98 11.99 5.65
CA ALA A 474 23.54 13.10 4.89
C ALA A 474 25.07 13.17 5.07
N GLU A 475 25.57 12.93 6.28
CA GLU A 475 26.99 13.04 6.64
C GLU A 475 27.59 11.71 7.11
N GLY A 476 26.73 10.83 7.65
CA GLY A 476 27.14 9.50 8.06
C GLY A 476 27.47 8.62 6.87
N SER A 477 28.20 7.55 7.13
CA SER A 477 28.61 6.57 6.10
C SER A 477 27.48 5.91 5.28
N GLY A 478 26.20 6.22 5.55
CA GLY A 478 25.04 5.58 4.95
C GLY A 478 24.77 4.15 5.45
N CYS A 479 25.75 3.56 6.12
CA CYS A 479 25.67 2.20 6.66
C CYS A 479 25.14 2.18 8.11
N ASN A 480 25.05 3.33 8.79
CA ASN A 480 24.59 3.43 10.18
C ASN A 480 23.06 3.26 10.39
N VAL A 481 22.34 2.85 9.34
CA VAL A 481 20.86 2.85 9.27
C VAL A 481 20.22 1.91 10.29
N GLY A 482 20.88 0.80 10.66
CA GLY A 482 20.43 -0.06 11.75
C GLY A 482 18.95 -0.45 11.64
N SER A 483 18.21 -0.38 12.76
CA SER A 483 16.75 -0.52 12.83
C SER A 483 16.00 0.82 12.80
N ALA A 484 16.70 1.93 12.58
CA ALA A 484 16.09 3.24 12.35
C ALA A 484 15.44 3.27 10.96
N LYS A 485 14.20 2.79 10.85
CA LYS A 485 13.52 2.54 9.57
C LYS A 485 13.08 3.80 8.81
N SER A 486 12.91 4.93 9.50
CA SER A 486 12.42 6.18 8.91
C SER A 486 12.78 7.42 9.73
N GLN A 487 12.46 8.60 9.21
CA GLN A 487 12.37 9.81 10.03
C GLN A 487 11.32 9.62 11.14
N LEU A 488 11.55 10.20 12.31
CA LEU A 488 10.50 10.36 13.31
C LEU A 488 9.42 11.29 12.75
N ALA A 489 8.17 10.98 13.01
CA ALA A 489 7.04 11.65 12.37
C ALA A 489 6.99 13.12 12.78
N GLY A 490 7.36 13.42 14.03
CA GLY A 490 7.44 14.79 14.53
C GLY A 490 8.40 15.65 13.73
N PHE A 491 9.56 15.13 13.33
CA PHE A 491 10.51 15.87 12.49
C PHE A 491 10.04 15.99 11.04
N ALA A 492 9.30 15.01 10.52
CA ALA A 492 8.72 15.07 9.18
C ALA A 492 7.61 16.13 9.07
N VAL A 493 6.70 16.20 10.06
CA VAL A 493 5.56 17.14 10.06
C VAL A 493 5.99 18.54 10.53
N ARG A 494 6.96 18.62 11.45
CA ARG A 494 7.50 19.86 12.01
C ARG A 494 9.02 19.87 11.88
N GLY A 495 9.48 20.12 10.66
CA GLY A 495 10.91 20.24 10.35
C GLY A 495 11.61 21.30 11.20
N ASP A 496 10.86 22.30 11.69
CA ASP A 496 11.40 23.36 12.54
C ASP A 496 11.88 22.91 13.93
N LEU A 497 11.42 21.75 14.41
CA LEU A 497 11.81 21.20 15.72
C LEU A 497 13.22 20.61 15.72
N GLY A 498 13.77 20.31 14.55
CA GLY A 498 15.20 20.05 14.40
C GLY A 498 16.05 21.27 14.77
N PHE A 499 15.47 22.47 14.72
CA PHE A 499 16.16 23.77 14.87
C PHE A 499 15.85 24.50 16.18
N LEU A 500 15.08 23.89 17.11
CA LEU A 500 14.79 24.54 18.40
C LEU A 500 16.05 24.62 19.25
N ARG A 501 16.68 25.78 19.09
CA ARG A 501 17.93 26.28 19.65
C ARG A 501 18.12 25.90 21.13
N GLN A 502 19.25 25.24 21.40
CA GLN A 502 20.26 25.87 22.25
C GLN A 502 21.67 25.34 22.04
N TYR A 503 21.89 24.11 21.56
CA TYR A 503 23.22 23.62 21.14
C TYR A 503 23.02 22.44 20.19
N GLY A 504 23.85 22.32 19.16
CA GLY A 504 23.94 21.15 18.31
C GLY A 504 24.17 19.90 19.16
N PHE A 505 23.57 18.79 18.76
CA PHE A 505 23.54 17.57 19.57
C PHE A 505 24.00 16.35 18.80
N TRP A 506 24.66 15.44 19.51
CA TRP A 506 25.22 14.24 18.95
C TRP A 506 24.16 13.29 18.38
N LEU A 507 24.51 12.69 17.26
CA LEU A 507 23.85 11.51 16.72
C LEU A 507 24.81 10.31 16.84
N ARG A 508 24.24 9.11 16.79
CA ARG A 508 25.02 7.87 16.93
C ARG A 508 25.77 7.43 15.67
N ASP A 509 25.53 8.08 14.54
CA ASP A 509 26.09 7.71 13.25
C ASP A 509 27.59 8.06 13.15
N VAL A 510 28.37 7.15 12.58
CA VAL A 510 29.79 7.38 12.26
C VAL A 510 29.91 8.10 10.91
N SER A 511 30.61 9.23 10.88
CA SER A 511 30.88 10.02 9.67
C SER A 511 32.26 9.73 9.08
N SER A 512 33.28 9.57 9.93
CA SER A 512 34.65 9.30 9.50
C SER A 512 35.45 8.48 10.51
N ALA A 513 36.75 8.30 10.28
CA ALA A 513 37.65 7.63 11.23
C ALA A 513 37.82 8.39 12.55
N THR A 514 37.47 9.68 12.56
CA THR A 514 37.71 10.60 13.68
C THR A 514 36.44 11.30 14.18
N ALA A 515 35.33 11.21 13.45
CA ALA A 515 34.13 12.02 13.67
C ALA A 515 32.81 11.22 13.67
N PHE A 516 31.87 11.69 14.48
CA PHE A 516 30.47 11.24 14.51
C PHE A 516 29.56 12.35 13.99
N CYS A 517 28.37 11.96 13.52
CA CYS A 517 27.35 12.90 13.05
C CYS A 517 26.72 13.65 14.22
N LEU A 518 26.24 14.86 13.93
CA LEU A 518 25.48 15.68 14.87
C LEU A 518 24.49 16.56 14.11
N VAL A 519 23.48 17.03 14.82
CA VAL A 519 22.59 18.09 14.35
C VAL A 519 23.23 19.41 14.71
N GLY A 520 23.56 20.24 13.71
CA GLY A 520 24.25 21.51 13.91
C GLY A 520 23.38 22.56 14.62
N ASP A 521 23.97 23.68 15.00
CA ASP A 521 23.25 24.77 15.71
C ASP A 521 22.14 25.41 14.87
N ARG A 522 22.21 25.26 13.54
CA ARG A 522 21.16 25.68 12.59
C ARG A 522 20.37 24.48 12.05
N GLY A 523 20.52 23.33 12.71
CA GLY A 523 19.99 22.00 12.42
C GLY A 523 20.37 21.39 11.08
N GLU A 524 21.41 21.90 10.45
CA GLU A 524 22.11 21.23 9.36
C GLU A 524 22.64 19.86 9.81
N ALA A 525 22.58 18.87 8.92
CA ALA A 525 23.30 17.62 9.14
C ALA A 525 24.80 17.92 9.02
N THR A 526 25.57 17.64 10.08
CA THR A 526 27.02 17.84 10.08
C THR A 526 27.71 16.75 10.90
N ALA A 527 29.03 16.81 11.01
CA ALA A 527 29.83 15.91 11.83
C ALA A 527 30.87 16.69 12.62
N SER A 528 31.30 16.13 13.75
CA SER A 528 32.39 16.70 14.54
C SER A 528 33.30 15.63 15.09
N SER A 529 34.54 16.04 15.32
CA SER A 529 35.59 15.21 15.90
C SER A 529 35.13 14.64 17.25
N ALA A 530 35.38 13.35 17.49
CA ALA A 530 34.77 12.64 18.60
C ALA A 530 35.13 13.21 19.99
N SER A 531 36.28 13.90 20.12
CA SER A 531 36.72 14.60 21.33
C SER A 531 36.11 15.98 21.56
N TYR A 532 35.27 16.48 20.64
CA TYR A 532 34.58 17.75 20.86
C TYR A 532 33.35 17.54 21.72
N SER A 533 32.90 18.58 22.42
CA SER A 533 31.78 18.49 23.35
C SER A 533 30.53 19.13 22.76
N HIS A 534 29.49 18.33 22.56
CA HIS A 534 28.19 18.75 21.99
C HIS A 534 27.03 18.20 22.82
N GLY A 535 25.82 18.67 22.55
CA GLY A 535 24.63 18.34 23.31
C GLY A 535 24.30 16.84 23.32
N VAL A 536 23.86 16.34 24.48
CA VAL A 536 23.34 14.99 24.67
C VAL A 536 21.82 15.04 24.71
N ARG A 537 21.19 14.56 23.62
CA ARG A 537 19.74 14.60 23.41
C ARG A 537 19.23 13.23 22.90
N PRO A 538 18.98 12.28 23.81
CA PRO A 538 18.51 10.95 23.43
C PRO A 538 17.03 10.95 23.08
N SER A 539 16.58 9.88 22.43
CA SER A 539 15.18 9.47 22.35
C SER A 539 14.95 8.21 23.19
N PHE A 540 13.70 7.99 23.57
CA PHE A 540 13.32 6.82 24.35
C PHE A 540 11.85 6.45 24.13
N PRO A 541 11.49 5.16 24.08
CA PRO A 541 10.10 4.73 24.05
C PRO A 541 9.51 4.63 25.46
N ILE A 542 8.26 5.04 25.60
CA ILE A 542 7.46 4.81 26.81
C ILE A 542 6.18 4.05 26.47
N TYR A 543 5.64 3.33 27.46
CA TYR A 543 4.44 2.52 27.34
C TYR A 543 3.48 2.67 28.53
#